data_AF-A0A0E9LSQ7-F1
#
_entry.id   AF-A0A0E9LSQ7-F1
#
_cell.length_a   1.000
_cell.length_b   1.000
_cell.length_c   1.000
_cell.angle_alpha   90.00
_cell.angle_beta   90.00
_cell.angle_gamma   90.00
#
_symmetry.space_group_name_H-M   'P 1'
#
loop_
_entity.id
_entity.type
_entity.pdbx_description
1 polymer ?
#
loop_
_entity_poly.entity_id
_entity_poly.type
_entity_poly.pdbx_seq_one_letter_code
_entity_poly.pdbx_strand_id
1 'polypeptide(L)'
;MTSGGLDTDFFAHMEEIDWCWRVKNQGHQILYVPESQIFHMGGGTLSYQNPHKTYLNFRNNLFLILKNQPGHGAYLTIAFRFLLDFLALLNFAANKEWKNALAVSRAHRQFFLQLRRYYLKRKRLMPLVVQKEHPETYQGSVVWDFFAKGKTRFSQLRFNPRRTV
;
A
#
# COMPACT_ATOMS: atom_id res chain seq x y z
N MET A 1 8.16 9.52 19.74
CA MET A 1 7.86 9.69 18.29
C MET A 1 6.41 10.12 18.13
N THR A 2 6.15 11.20 17.39
CA THR A 2 4.80 11.72 17.10
C THR A 2 3.98 10.83 16.17
N SER A 3 4.63 9.89 15.47
CA SER A 3 3.94 8.88 14.66
C SER A 3 3.05 7.94 15.47
N GLY A 4 3.28 7.69 16.76
CA GLY A 4 2.54 6.63 17.46
C GLY A 4 2.79 5.23 16.88
N GLY A 5 1.92 4.26 17.23
CA GLY A 5 2.07 2.85 16.87
C GLY A 5 1.37 2.42 15.57
N LEU A 6 1.19 1.11 15.42
CA LEU A 6 0.43 0.50 14.33
C LEU A 6 -1.06 0.90 14.41
N ASP A 7 -1.68 1.11 13.26
CA ASP A 7 -3.10 1.49 13.19
C ASP A 7 -3.99 0.25 13.22
N THR A 8 -4.66 0.02 14.35
CA THR A 8 -5.50 -1.16 14.59
C THR A 8 -6.66 -1.30 13.61
N ASP A 9 -7.05 -0.22 12.92
CA ASP A 9 -8.13 -0.26 11.93
C ASP A 9 -7.78 -1.12 10.70
N PHE A 10 -6.48 -1.31 10.43
CA PHE A 10 -6.02 -2.21 9.37
C PHE A 10 -6.28 -3.68 9.72
N PHE A 11 -6.31 -4.02 11.01
CA PHE A 11 -6.33 -5.39 11.58
C PHE A 11 -5.12 -6.24 11.18
N ALA A 12 -4.94 -6.47 9.88
CA ALA A 12 -3.80 -7.15 9.28
C ALA A 12 -3.58 -6.65 7.85
N HIS A 13 -2.35 -6.78 7.36
CA HIS A 13 -1.85 -6.29 6.06
C HIS A 13 -1.81 -4.76 5.95
N MET A 14 -0.61 -4.24 5.63
CA MET A 14 -0.30 -2.82 5.43
C MET A 14 -0.22 -1.95 6.68
N GLU A 15 -0.41 -2.49 7.88
CA GLU A 15 -0.20 -1.79 9.15
C GLU A 15 1.25 -1.33 9.32
N GLU A 16 2.20 -2.20 8.96
CA GLU A 16 3.64 -1.89 8.97
C GLU A 16 3.99 -0.88 7.87
N ILE A 17 3.42 -1.03 6.67
CA ILE A 17 3.64 -0.12 5.54
C ILE A 17 3.11 1.28 5.87
N ASP A 18 1.93 1.36 6.51
CA ASP A 18 1.36 2.62 7.01
C ASP A 18 2.28 3.29 8.02
N TRP A 19 2.79 2.53 8.99
CA TRP A 19 3.70 3.08 9.99
C TRP A 19 5.01 3.58 9.36
N CYS A 20 5.63 2.76 8.51
CA CYS A 20 6.82 3.09 7.75
C CYS A 20 6.62 4.37 6.93
N TRP A 21 5.52 4.48 6.19
CA TRP A 21 5.24 5.69 5.40
C TRP A 21 5.08 6.93 6.29
N ARG A 22 4.39 6.82 7.44
CA ARG A 22 4.25 7.94 8.39
C ARG A 22 5.56 8.41 8.97
N VAL A 23 6.44 7.50 9.38
CA VAL A 23 7.76 7.89 9.92
C VAL A 23 8.63 8.51 8.83
N LYS A 24 8.59 8.00 7.59
CA LYS A 24 9.31 8.63 6.47
C LYS A 24 8.79 10.02 6.13
N ASN A 25 7.47 10.19 6.10
CA ASN A 25 6.86 11.52 5.92
C ASN A 25 7.29 12.50 7.01
N GLN A 26 7.62 12.03 8.22
CA GLN A 26 8.16 12.86 9.32
C GLN A 26 9.67 13.09 9.24
N GLY A 27 10.34 12.65 8.17
CA GLY A 27 11.78 12.85 7.95
C GLY A 27 12.67 11.76 8.57
N HIS A 28 12.11 10.68 9.08
CA HIS A 28 12.90 9.57 9.59
C HIS A 28 13.37 8.62 8.47
N GLN A 29 14.51 7.98 8.71
CA GLN A 29 15.06 6.95 7.83
C GLN A 29 14.62 5.56 8.29
N ILE A 30 14.48 4.66 7.32
CA ILE A 30 14.26 3.23 7.55
C ILE A 30 15.48 2.51 6.97
N LEU A 31 16.18 1.77 7.82
CA LEU A 31 17.43 1.10 7.48
C LEU A 31 17.24 -0.41 7.56
N TYR A 32 18.04 -1.14 6.78
CA TYR A 32 18.12 -2.59 6.78
C TYR A 32 19.53 -3.01 7.19
N VAL A 33 19.64 -3.95 8.12
CA VAL A 33 20.90 -4.45 8.68
C VAL A 33 21.08 -5.90 8.22
N PRO A 34 21.82 -6.18 7.13
CA PRO A 34 21.94 -7.51 6.56
C PRO A 34 22.60 -8.53 7.48
N GLU A 35 23.38 -8.08 8.47
CA GLU A 35 24.05 -8.92 9.47
C GLU A 35 23.06 -9.51 10.49
N SER A 36 21.89 -8.89 10.68
CA SER A 36 20.86 -9.35 11.61
C SER A 36 19.82 -10.21 10.87
N GLN A 37 19.95 -11.53 10.99
CA GLN A 37 19.10 -12.49 10.26
C GLN A 37 18.08 -13.16 11.16
N ILE A 38 16.81 -13.15 10.73
CA ILE A 38 15.70 -13.83 11.39
C ILE A 38 14.96 -14.66 10.33
N PHE A 39 14.74 -15.93 10.61
CA PHE A 39 14.00 -16.82 9.72
C PHE A 39 12.50 -16.71 9.97
N HIS A 40 11.74 -16.34 8.93
CA HIS A 40 10.29 -16.26 8.98
C HIS A 40 9.66 -17.29 8.05
N MET A 41 8.73 -18.09 8.59
CA MET A 41 7.92 -19.00 7.78
C MET A 41 6.79 -18.22 7.11
N GLY A 42 6.92 -17.95 5.81
CA GLY A 42 5.93 -17.21 5.05
C GLY A 42 4.58 -17.93 4.95
N GLY A 43 3.48 -17.16 4.97
CA GLY A 43 2.15 -17.68 4.62
C GLY A 43 1.35 -18.35 5.74
N GLY A 44 1.77 -18.24 7.00
CA GLY A 44 1.14 -18.96 8.12
C GLY A 44 -0.33 -18.65 8.44
N THR A 45 -0.83 -17.44 8.15
CA THR A 45 -2.14 -16.99 8.69
C THR A 45 -3.28 -16.98 7.67
N LEU A 46 -3.03 -16.57 6.41
CA LEU A 46 -4.08 -16.44 5.39
C LEU A 46 -3.57 -16.87 4.00
N SER A 47 -4.16 -17.93 3.46
CA SER A 47 -3.89 -18.43 2.10
C SER A 47 -4.17 -17.36 1.04
N TYR A 48 -3.46 -17.44 -0.09
CA TYR A 48 -3.55 -16.44 -1.16
C TYR A 48 -4.97 -16.29 -1.72
N GLN A 49 -5.73 -17.38 -1.79
CA GLN A 49 -7.10 -17.40 -2.33
C GLN A 49 -8.18 -16.99 -1.32
N ASN A 50 -7.82 -16.59 -0.10
CA ASN A 50 -8.80 -16.26 0.92
C ASN A 50 -9.51 -14.91 0.62
N PRO A 51 -10.84 -14.89 0.43
CA PRO A 51 -11.59 -13.65 0.16
C PRO A 51 -11.48 -12.59 1.25
N HIS A 52 -11.25 -12.99 2.50
CA HIS A 52 -11.00 -12.05 3.59
C HIS A 52 -9.67 -11.31 3.39
N LYS A 53 -8.62 -12.02 2.96
CA LYS A 53 -7.32 -11.42 2.63
C LYS A 53 -7.44 -10.46 1.44
N THR A 54 -8.16 -10.87 0.39
CA THR A 54 -8.50 -10.01 -0.75
C THR A 54 -9.18 -8.73 -0.26
N TYR A 55 -10.25 -8.86 0.52
CA TYR A 55 -10.96 -7.71 1.09
C TYR A 55 -10.03 -6.77 1.88
N LEU A 56 -9.21 -7.30 2.79
CA LEU A 56 -8.27 -6.50 3.58
C LEU A 56 -7.26 -5.78 2.69
N ASN A 57 -6.64 -6.47 1.72
CA ASN A 57 -5.66 -5.86 0.82
C ASN A 57 -6.23 -4.70 0.02
N PHE A 58 -7.39 -4.88 -0.62
CA PHE A 58 -8.02 -3.83 -1.43
C PHE A 58 -8.47 -2.65 -0.56
N ARG A 59 -9.08 -2.92 0.59
CA ARG A 59 -9.56 -1.88 1.52
C ARG A 59 -8.40 -1.09 2.11
N ASN A 60 -7.41 -1.79 2.65
CA ASN A 60 -6.28 -1.20 3.36
C ASN A 60 -5.39 -0.40 2.41
N ASN A 61 -5.28 -0.78 1.14
CA ASN A 61 -4.51 -0.02 0.16
C ASN A 61 -5.09 1.39 -0.04
N LEU A 62 -6.41 1.49 -0.20
CA LEU A 62 -7.09 2.78 -0.36
C LEU A 62 -6.95 3.65 0.88
N PHE A 63 -7.07 3.05 2.07
CA PHE A 63 -6.84 3.74 3.34
C PHE A 63 -5.40 4.22 3.50
N LEU A 64 -4.42 3.39 3.14
CA LEU A 64 -3.00 3.69 3.18
C LEU A 64 -2.68 4.93 2.32
N ILE A 65 -3.17 4.95 1.07
CA ILE A 65 -2.97 6.07 0.13
C ILE A 65 -3.62 7.34 0.67
N LEU A 66 -4.91 7.27 1.05
CA LEU A 66 -5.64 8.42 1.57
C LEU A 66 -4.99 9.00 2.82
N LYS A 67 -4.47 8.16 3.70
CA LYS A 67 -3.91 8.59 4.98
C LYS A 67 -2.52 9.22 4.83
N ASN A 68 -1.67 8.67 3.94
CA ASN A 68 -0.24 8.97 3.97
C ASN A 68 0.29 9.77 2.78
N GLN A 69 -0.30 9.68 1.59
CA GLN A 69 0.25 10.39 0.43
C GLN A 69 0.01 11.90 0.53
N PRO A 70 1.03 12.77 0.61
CA PRO A 70 0.82 14.21 0.75
C PRO A 70 0.21 14.84 -0.51
N GLY A 71 -0.51 15.95 -0.34
CA GLY A 71 -1.06 16.75 -1.45
C GLY A 71 -2.28 16.14 -2.15
N HIS A 72 -2.69 16.77 -3.25
CA HIS A 72 -3.87 16.37 -4.03
C HIS A 72 -3.63 15.12 -4.88
N GLY A 73 -2.36 14.74 -5.11
CA GLY A 73 -1.99 13.53 -5.85
C GLY A 73 -2.58 12.25 -5.25
N ALA A 74 -2.85 12.22 -3.94
CA ALA A 74 -3.52 11.10 -3.28
C ALA A 74 -4.85 10.72 -3.94
N TYR A 75 -5.66 11.71 -4.34
CA TYR A 75 -6.96 11.46 -4.96
C TYR A 75 -6.82 10.90 -6.38
N LEU A 76 -5.81 11.37 -7.13
CA LEU A 76 -5.50 10.85 -8.45
C LEU A 76 -5.00 9.40 -8.36
N THR A 77 -4.12 9.10 -7.39
CA THR A 77 -3.64 7.75 -7.13
C THR A 77 -4.80 6.83 -6.71
N ILE A 78 -5.73 7.30 -5.89
CA ILE A 78 -6.94 6.54 -5.52
C ILE A 78 -7.82 6.30 -6.75
N ALA A 79 -8.04 7.29 -7.61
CA ALA A 79 -8.84 7.13 -8.83
C ALA A 79 -8.22 6.08 -9.77
N PHE A 80 -6.91 6.16 -10.01
CA PHE A 80 -6.20 5.14 -10.78
C PHE A 80 -6.23 3.77 -10.10
N ARG A 81 -6.17 3.74 -8.76
CA ARG A 81 -6.29 2.49 -7.99
C ARG A 81 -7.66 1.84 -8.18
N PHE A 82 -8.75 2.61 -8.18
CA PHE A 82 -10.08 2.08 -8.48
C PHE A 82 -10.16 1.44 -9.87
N LEU A 83 -9.49 2.02 -10.87
CA LEU A 83 -9.41 1.42 -12.21
C LEU A 83 -8.67 0.07 -12.19
N LEU A 84 -7.52 0.00 -11.53
CA LEU A 84 -6.78 -1.26 -11.39
C LEU A 84 -7.56 -2.30 -10.59
N ASP A 85 -8.27 -1.89 -9.53
CA ASP A 85 -9.11 -2.76 -8.73
C ASP A 85 -10.29 -3.30 -9.54
N PHE A 86 -10.85 -2.49 -10.45
CA PHE A 86 -11.88 -2.94 -11.39
C PHE A 86 -11.34 -4.00 -12.35
N LEU A 87 -10.14 -3.82 -12.90
CA LEU A 87 -9.49 -4.86 -13.71
C LEU A 87 -9.25 -6.15 -12.91
N ALA A 88 -8.83 -6.02 -11.64
CA ALA A 88 -8.66 -7.17 -10.76
C ALA A 88 -9.99 -7.88 -10.48
N LEU A 89 -11.08 -7.13 -10.27
CA LEU A 89 -12.43 -7.67 -10.10
C LEU A 89 -12.88 -8.46 -11.32
N LEU A 90 -12.70 -7.90 -12.53
CA LEU A 90 -13.01 -8.59 -13.79
C LEU A 90 -12.19 -9.87 -13.93
N ASN A 91 -10.90 -9.82 -13.57
CA ASN A 91 -10.04 -11.00 -13.58
C ASN A 91 -10.53 -12.09 -12.60
N PHE A 92 -10.92 -11.72 -11.37
CA PHE A 92 -11.50 -12.68 -10.42
C PHE A 92 -12.79 -13.30 -10.95
N ALA A 93 -13.68 -12.49 -11.52
CA ALA A 93 -14.92 -12.97 -12.12
C ALA A 93 -14.67 -13.94 -13.29
N ALA A 94 -13.75 -13.60 -14.20
CA ALA A 94 -13.38 -14.44 -15.34
C ALA A 94 -12.81 -15.80 -14.90
N ASN A 95 -12.06 -15.83 -13.80
CA ASN A 95 -11.53 -17.06 -13.20
C ASN A 95 -12.52 -17.78 -12.27
N LYS A 96 -13.81 -17.39 -12.25
CA LYS A 96 -14.88 -17.95 -11.40
C LYS A 96 -14.63 -17.80 -9.89
N GLU A 97 -13.76 -16.87 -9.49
CA GLU A 97 -13.47 -16.54 -8.10
C GLU A 97 -14.44 -15.50 -7.53
N TRP A 98 -15.74 -15.79 -7.59
CA TRP A 98 -16.81 -14.84 -7.26
C TRP A 98 -16.69 -14.25 -5.85
N LYS A 99 -16.23 -15.03 -4.87
CA LYS A 99 -16.00 -14.55 -3.51
C LYS A 99 -14.92 -13.47 -3.45
N ASN A 100 -13.85 -13.59 -4.23
CA ASN A 100 -12.80 -12.58 -4.33
C ASN A 100 -13.30 -11.33 -5.06
N ALA A 101 -14.06 -11.49 -6.15
CA ALA A 101 -14.70 -10.36 -6.83
C ALA A 101 -15.62 -9.56 -5.88
N LEU A 102 -16.48 -10.24 -5.11
CA LEU A 102 -17.34 -9.62 -4.09
C LEU A 102 -16.52 -8.97 -2.97
N ALA A 103 -15.38 -9.56 -2.60
CA ALA A 103 -14.48 -8.98 -1.61
C ALA A 103 -13.91 -7.62 -2.05
N VAL A 104 -13.59 -7.45 -3.35
CA VAL A 104 -13.17 -6.15 -3.91
C VAL A 104 -14.29 -5.12 -3.80
N SER A 105 -15.51 -5.45 -4.25
CA SER A 105 -16.66 -4.53 -4.13
C SER A 105 -16.97 -4.17 -2.68
N ARG A 106 -16.87 -5.14 -1.76
CA ARG A 106 -17.04 -4.92 -0.32
C ARG A 106 -15.97 -3.99 0.24
N ALA A 107 -14.72 -4.11 -0.23
CA ALA A 107 -13.62 -3.24 0.17
C ALA A 107 -13.89 -1.78 -0.23
N HIS A 108 -14.35 -1.56 -1.48
CA HIS A 108 -14.72 -0.24 -1.97
C HIS A 108 -15.88 0.37 -1.19
N ARG A 109 -16.95 -0.41 -0.96
CA ARG A 109 -18.07 0.05 -0.12
C ARG A 109 -17.59 0.47 1.28
N GLN A 110 -16.74 -0.35 1.90
CA GLN A 110 -16.20 -0.03 3.23
C GLN A 110 -15.34 1.23 3.20
N PHE A 111 -14.54 1.42 2.15
CA PHE A 111 -13.72 2.61 1.98
C PHE A 111 -14.59 3.87 1.99
N PHE A 112 -15.69 3.90 1.25
CA PHE A 112 -16.62 5.03 1.24
C PHE A 112 -17.34 5.22 2.59
N LEU A 113 -17.80 4.13 3.22
CA LEU A 113 -18.44 4.19 4.54
C LEU A 113 -17.51 4.77 5.62
N GLN A 114 -16.21 4.47 5.55
CA GLN A 114 -15.21 4.96 6.51
C GLN A 114 -14.41 6.16 6.01
N LEU A 115 -14.79 6.75 4.87
CA LEU A 115 -14.03 7.82 4.23
C LEU A 115 -13.80 9.00 5.18
N ARG A 116 -14.85 9.43 5.89
CA ARG A 116 -14.76 10.51 6.88
C ARG A 116 -13.75 10.19 7.99
N ARG A 117 -13.77 8.97 8.53
CA ARG A 117 -12.85 8.53 9.60
C ARG A 117 -11.39 8.64 9.15
N TYR A 118 -11.06 8.10 7.98
CA TYR A 118 -9.69 8.14 7.47
C TYR A 118 -9.28 9.52 6.98
N TYR A 119 -10.21 10.32 6.48
CA TYR A 119 -9.94 11.72 6.16
C TYR A 119 -9.61 12.55 7.41
N LEU A 120 -10.28 12.30 8.54
CA LEU A 120 -9.92 12.94 9.82
C LEU A 120 -8.53 12.50 10.30
N LYS A 121 -8.16 11.23 10.12
CA LYS A 121 -6.78 10.76 10.37
C LYS A 121 -5.77 11.47 9.47
N ARG A 122 -6.06 11.58 8.17
CA ARG A 122 -5.25 12.37 7.22
C ARG A 122 -5.04 13.79 7.73
N LYS A 123 -6.11 14.50 8.13
CA LYS A 123 -6.02 15.87 8.66
C LYS A 123 -5.08 16.01 9.86
N ARG A 124 -4.96 14.98 10.71
CA ARG A 124 -4.02 14.96 11.84
C ARG A 124 -2.58 14.67 11.42
N LEU A 125 -2.38 13.90 10.35
CA LEU A 125 -1.06 13.48 9.89
C LEU A 125 -0.40 14.46 8.92
N MET A 126 -1.19 15.14 8.07
CA MET A 126 -0.64 16.06 7.07
C MET A 126 0.22 17.20 7.67
N PRO A 127 -0.13 17.80 8.83
CA PRO A 127 0.74 18.79 9.46
C PRO A 127 2.09 18.25 9.94
N LEU A 128 2.21 16.93 10.14
CA LEU A 128 3.45 16.28 10.57
C LEU A 128 4.37 15.93 9.40
N VAL A 129 3.94 16.16 8.15
CA VAL A 129 4.74 15.83 6.97
C VAL A 129 5.84 16.88 6.80
N VAL A 130 7.08 16.46 7.06
CA VAL A 130 8.30 17.24 6.80
C VAL A 130 8.86 16.87 5.42
N GLN A 131 8.90 15.58 5.09
CA GLN A 131 9.41 15.06 3.83
C GLN A 131 8.27 14.75 2.86
N LYS A 132 8.15 15.52 1.78
CA LYS A 132 7.11 15.34 0.75
C LYS A 132 7.58 14.48 -0.42
N GLU A 133 8.86 14.52 -0.72
CA GLU A 133 9.47 13.76 -1.80
C GLU A 133 10.24 12.58 -1.24
N HIS A 134 10.07 11.41 -1.85
CA HIS A 134 10.72 10.18 -1.43
C HIS A 134 11.56 9.68 -2.61
N PRO A 135 12.84 10.13 -2.76
CA PRO A 135 13.71 9.79 -3.89
C PRO A 135 13.87 8.29 -4.12
N GLU A 136 13.68 7.51 -3.07
CA GLU A 136 13.68 6.05 -3.08
C GLU A 136 12.41 5.42 -3.70
N THR A 137 11.43 6.22 -4.09
CA THR A 137 10.24 5.74 -4.80
C THR A 137 10.59 5.43 -6.24
N TYR A 138 10.33 4.19 -6.66
CA TYR A 138 10.50 3.78 -8.06
C TYR A 138 9.55 4.55 -8.98
N GLN A 139 10.11 5.24 -9.98
CA GLN A 139 9.36 6.09 -10.92
C GLN A 139 8.74 5.30 -12.09
N GLY A 140 8.94 3.99 -12.14
CA GLY A 140 8.36 3.10 -13.15
C GLY A 140 7.20 2.26 -12.63
N SER A 141 6.60 1.46 -13.52
CA SER A 141 5.58 0.49 -13.13
C SER A 141 6.23 -0.88 -12.91
N VAL A 142 6.28 -1.32 -11.65
CA VAL A 142 6.75 -2.68 -11.29
C VAL A 142 5.91 -3.75 -12.01
N VAL A 143 4.60 -3.51 -12.17
CA VAL A 143 3.69 -4.41 -12.89
C VAL A 143 4.13 -4.56 -14.35
N TRP A 144 4.41 -3.44 -15.03
CA TRP A 144 4.87 -3.48 -16.42
C TRP A 144 6.24 -4.11 -16.57
N ASP A 145 7.20 -3.71 -15.72
CA ASP A 145 8.55 -4.25 -15.74
C ASP A 145 8.58 -5.77 -15.49
N PHE A 146 7.71 -6.27 -14.62
CA PHE A 146 7.58 -7.70 -14.35
C PHE A 146 6.85 -8.44 -15.48
N PHE A 147 5.58 -8.09 -15.75
CA PHE A 147 4.72 -8.86 -16.66
C PHE A 147 5.04 -8.66 -18.14
N ALA A 148 5.42 -7.45 -18.56
CA ALA A 148 5.69 -7.15 -19.97
C ALA A 148 7.18 -7.25 -20.34
N LYS A 149 8.09 -6.92 -19.40
CA LYS A 149 9.55 -6.94 -19.65
C LYS A 149 10.30 -8.11 -19.00
N GLY A 150 9.61 -8.98 -18.26
CA GLY A 150 10.22 -10.17 -17.66
C GLY A 150 11.30 -9.88 -16.60
N LYS A 151 11.30 -8.69 -15.99
CA LYS A 151 12.28 -8.33 -14.96
C LYS A 151 11.86 -8.92 -13.62
N THR A 152 12.65 -9.86 -13.12
CA THR A 152 12.38 -10.62 -11.88
C THR A 152 13.28 -10.21 -10.72
N ARG A 153 14.35 -9.45 -10.97
CA ARG A 153 15.29 -8.97 -9.95
C ARG A 153 15.29 -7.45 -9.86
N PHE A 154 15.46 -6.94 -8.64
CA PHE A 154 15.54 -5.49 -8.39
C PHE A 154 16.65 -4.82 -9.21
N SER A 155 17.80 -5.48 -9.37
CA SER A 155 18.94 -4.97 -10.17
C SER A 155 18.63 -4.74 -11.65
N GLN A 156 17.51 -5.26 -12.16
CA GLN A 156 17.05 -5.06 -13.55
C GLN A 156 16.14 -3.81 -13.68
N LEU A 157 15.71 -3.22 -12.56
CA LEU A 157 14.91 -2.01 -12.55
C LEU A 157 15.81 -0.80 -12.82
N ARG A 158 15.31 0.17 -13.59
CA ARG A 158 16.01 1.44 -13.81
C ARG A 158 15.75 2.36 -12.63
N PHE A 159 16.31 2.01 -11.48
CA PHE A 159 16.15 2.73 -10.23
C PHE A 159 17.46 3.45 -9.89
N ASN A 160 17.44 4.78 -10.02
CA ASN A 160 18.57 5.63 -9.68
C ASN A 160 18.09 6.72 -8.71
N PRO A 161 17.91 6.38 -7.42
CA PRO A 161 17.46 7.37 -6.45
C PRO A 161 18.53 8.43 -6.31
N ARG A 162 18.16 9.71 -6.38
CA ARG A 162 19.10 10.79 -6.04
C ARG A 162 19.56 10.53 -4.61
N ARG A 163 20.87 10.35 -4.39
CA ARG A 163 21.44 10.24 -3.04
C ARG A 163 21.08 11.52 -2.30
N THR A 164 20.16 11.41 -1.36
CA THR A 164 20.01 12.41 -0.30
C THR A 164 21.02 12.02 0.76
N VAL A 165 21.95 12.94 1.01
CA VAL A 165 23.01 12.83 2.02
C VAL A 165 22.37 12.80 3.40
#